data_AF-A0A447ULU1-F1
#
_entry.id   AF-A0A447ULU1-F1
#
_cell.length_a   1.000
_cell.length_b   1.000
_cell.length_c   1.000
_cell.angle_alpha   90.00
_cell.angle_beta   90.00
_cell.angle_gamma   90.00
#
_symmetry.space_group_name_H-M   'P 1'
#
loop_
_entity.id
_entity.type
_entity.pdbx_description
1 polymer ?
#
loop_
_entity_poly.entity_id
_entity_poly.type
_entity_poly.pdbx_seq_one_letter_code
_entity_poly.pdbx_strand_id
1 'polypeptide(L)'
;MSTKQRLSRVYDNLKRLGMKATVKQGDGRYPAQWCGEQKFDRILLDAPCSATGVIRRHPDIKWLRRDRDIAELAKLQSEILDAIWPHLKSGGTLVYATCSVLPEENSQQIQAFLQRTPDATLIGTGTPAQPGVQNLPGAEEGDGFFYAKLIKK
;
A
#
# COMPACT_ATOMS: atom_id res chain seq x y z
N MET A 1 -14.20 0.83 -13.14
CA MET A 1 -13.69 -0.43 -13.72
C MET A 1 -13.85 -1.54 -12.69
N SER A 2 -14.37 -2.71 -13.06
CA SER A 2 -14.60 -3.82 -12.12
C SER A 2 -13.30 -4.53 -11.72
N THR A 3 -13.28 -5.23 -10.57
CA THR A 3 -12.11 -5.98 -10.10
C THR A 3 -11.64 -7.03 -11.11
N LYS A 4 -12.57 -7.67 -11.84
CA LYS A 4 -12.26 -8.63 -12.92
C LYS A 4 -11.51 -7.97 -14.08
N GLN A 5 -11.89 -6.75 -14.46
CA GLN A 5 -11.19 -5.96 -15.48
C GLN A 5 -9.81 -5.47 -15.01
N ARG A 6 -9.60 -5.27 -13.70
CA ARG A 6 -8.27 -4.93 -13.17
C ARG A 6 -7.31 -6.12 -13.26
N LEU A 7 -7.81 -7.33 -12.99
CA LEU A 7 -7.01 -8.55 -13.04
C LEU A 7 -6.55 -8.89 -14.46
N SER A 8 -7.35 -8.62 -15.50
CA SER A 8 -6.95 -8.88 -16.90
C SER A 8 -5.67 -8.13 -17.27
N ARG A 9 -5.52 -6.88 -16.82
CA ARG A 9 -4.30 -6.07 -17.07
C ARG A 9 -3.05 -6.69 -16.44
N VAL A 10 -3.17 -7.45 -15.37
CA VAL A 10 -2.04 -8.19 -14.77
C VAL A 10 -1.61 -9.32 -15.71
N TYR A 11 -2.55 -10.11 -16.21
CA TYR A 11 -2.27 -11.16 -17.19
C TYR A 11 -1.67 -10.62 -18.49
N ASP A 12 -2.20 -9.50 -18.99
CA ASP A 12 -1.69 -8.86 -20.21
C ASP A 12 -0.23 -8.44 -20.04
N ASN A 13 0.13 -7.86 -18.89
CA ASN A 13 1.52 -7.47 -18.59
C ASN A 13 2.45 -8.67 -18.41
N LEU A 14 2.00 -9.71 -17.69
CA LEU A 14 2.78 -10.95 -17.53
C LEU A 14 3.08 -11.60 -18.89
N LYS A 15 2.06 -11.72 -19.75
CA LYS A 15 2.19 -12.26 -21.10
C LYS A 15 3.13 -11.40 -21.95
N ARG A 16 2.94 -10.07 -21.95
CA ARG A 16 3.76 -9.13 -22.72
C ARG A 16 5.25 -9.18 -22.34
N LEU A 17 5.56 -9.40 -21.06
CA LEU A 17 6.93 -9.45 -20.55
C LEU A 17 7.51 -10.87 -20.48
N GLY A 18 6.76 -11.90 -20.89
CA GLY A 18 7.21 -13.30 -20.82
C GLY A 18 7.38 -13.83 -19.38
N MET A 19 6.73 -13.20 -18.40
CA MET A 19 6.83 -13.56 -16.99
C MET A 19 5.69 -14.49 -16.56
N LYS A 20 5.92 -15.28 -15.51
CA LYS A 20 4.91 -16.17 -14.91
C LYS A 20 4.72 -15.82 -13.43
N ALA A 21 3.47 -15.73 -13.00
CA ALA A 21 3.10 -15.52 -11.61
C ALA A 21 1.73 -16.16 -11.31
N THR A 22 1.51 -16.56 -10.06
CA THR A 22 0.20 -17.00 -9.59
C THR A 22 -0.66 -15.77 -9.29
N VAL A 23 -1.69 -15.55 -10.09
CA VAL A 23 -2.60 -14.41 -9.94
C VAL A 23 -3.88 -14.87 -9.26
N LYS A 24 -4.25 -14.22 -8.14
CA LYS A 24 -5.47 -14.53 -7.38
C LYS A 24 -6.34 -13.28 -7.25
N GLN A 25 -7.65 -13.48 -7.24
CA GLN A 25 -8.58 -12.46 -6.77
C GLN A 25 -8.69 -12.60 -5.25
N GLY A 26 -8.58 -11.50 -4.51
CA GLY A 26 -8.74 -11.50 -3.05
C GLY A 26 -9.01 -10.11 -2.51
N ASP A 27 -9.59 -10.06 -1.30
CA ASP A 27 -9.68 -8.84 -0.49
C ASP A 27 -8.52 -8.82 0.50
N GLY A 28 -7.80 -7.69 0.56
CA GLY A 28 -6.65 -7.51 1.46
C GLY A 28 -7.03 -7.55 2.94
N ARG A 29 -8.31 -7.31 3.28
CA ARG A 29 -8.83 -7.41 4.64
C ARG A 29 -9.05 -8.85 5.10
N TYR A 30 -9.13 -9.80 4.16
CA TYR A 30 -9.39 -11.22 4.46
C TYR A 30 -8.38 -12.16 3.78
N PRO A 31 -7.07 -12.07 4.08
CA PRO A 31 -6.05 -12.85 3.37
C PRO A 31 -6.26 -14.36 3.40
N ALA A 32 -6.73 -14.89 4.53
CA ALA A 32 -7.02 -16.31 4.71
C ALA A 32 -7.95 -16.90 3.63
N GLN A 33 -8.86 -16.10 3.05
CA GLN A 33 -9.77 -16.56 1.99
C GLN A 33 -9.04 -16.94 0.69
N TRP A 34 -7.85 -16.40 0.43
CA TRP A 34 -7.13 -16.61 -0.84
C TRP A 34 -5.71 -17.16 -0.66
N CYS A 35 -5.13 -17.08 0.55
CA CYS A 35 -3.83 -17.69 0.86
C CYS A 35 -3.85 -18.67 2.05
N GLY A 36 -4.99 -18.91 2.71
CA GLY A 36 -5.03 -19.77 3.89
C GLY A 36 -4.08 -19.24 4.97
N GLU A 37 -3.20 -20.09 5.49
CA GLU A 37 -2.18 -19.71 6.48
C GLU A 37 -0.81 -19.38 5.85
N GLN A 38 -0.75 -19.28 4.52
CA GLN A 38 0.52 -19.07 3.82
C GLN A 38 1.17 -17.76 4.29
N LYS A 39 2.47 -17.85 4.62
CA LYS A 39 3.31 -16.71 4.93
C LYS A 39 4.27 -16.40 3.80
N PHE A 40 4.59 -15.12 3.63
CA PHE A 40 5.45 -14.60 2.59
C PHE A 40 6.77 -14.08 3.17
N ASP A 41 7.85 -14.22 2.41
CA ASP A 41 9.15 -13.63 2.74
C ASP A 41 9.14 -12.10 2.56
N ARG A 42 8.40 -11.62 1.56
CA ARG A 42 8.23 -10.20 1.27
C ARG A 42 6.81 -9.89 0.83
N ILE A 43 6.31 -8.72 1.24
CA ILE A 43 4.99 -8.21 0.87
C ILE A 43 5.15 -6.77 0.36
N LEU A 44 4.65 -6.51 -0.85
CA LEU A 44 4.44 -5.16 -1.35
C LEU A 44 2.95 -4.83 -1.22
N LEU A 45 2.62 -3.89 -0.33
CA LEU A 45 1.27 -3.40 -0.14
C LEU A 45 1.16 -2.03 -0.82
N ASP A 46 0.72 -2.03 -2.07
CA ASP A 46 0.25 -0.83 -2.77
C ASP A 46 -1.21 -0.57 -2.37
N ALA A 47 -1.39 0.31 -1.39
CA ALA A 47 -2.63 0.41 -0.66
C ALA A 47 -3.68 1.26 -1.42
N PRO A 48 -4.98 0.92 -1.32
CA PRO A 48 -6.03 1.80 -1.83
C PRO A 48 -5.97 3.14 -1.10
N CYS A 49 -5.83 4.24 -1.84
CA CYS A 49 -5.63 5.56 -1.29
C CYS A 49 -6.37 6.64 -2.09
N SER A 50 -6.26 7.88 -1.64
CA SER A 50 -6.92 9.04 -2.24
C SER A 50 -6.40 9.40 -3.63
N ALA A 51 -5.22 8.89 -4.01
CA ALA A 51 -4.54 9.17 -5.26
C ALA A 51 -4.24 10.67 -5.48
N THR A 52 -4.13 11.45 -4.40
CA THR A 52 -3.83 12.89 -4.44
C THR A 52 -2.47 13.20 -5.10
N GLY A 53 -1.52 12.28 -5.05
CA GLY A 53 -0.21 12.43 -5.69
C GLY A 53 -0.22 12.31 -7.22
N VAL A 54 -1.29 11.75 -7.81
CA VAL A 54 -1.42 11.54 -9.26
C VAL A 54 -2.44 12.48 -9.92
N ILE A 55 -2.87 13.55 -9.23
CA ILE A 55 -3.83 14.55 -9.76
C ILE A 55 -3.39 15.11 -11.13
N ARG A 56 -2.07 15.26 -11.37
CA ARG A 56 -1.55 15.74 -12.67
C ARG A 56 -1.86 14.81 -13.85
N ARG A 57 -2.09 13.51 -13.59
CA ARG A 57 -2.49 12.50 -14.60
C ARG A 57 -4.00 12.27 -14.62
N HIS A 58 -4.64 12.50 -13.49
CA HIS A 58 -6.07 12.23 -13.25
C HIS A 58 -6.71 13.46 -12.55
N PRO A 59 -7.00 14.53 -13.29
CA PRO A 59 -7.50 15.78 -12.71
C PRO A 59 -8.91 15.67 -12.13
N ASP A 60 -9.66 14.64 -12.53
CA ASP A 60 -10.98 14.27 -12.02
C ASP A 60 -10.97 13.89 -10.52
N ILE A 61 -9.84 13.41 -10.01
CA ILE A 61 -9.65 13.10 -8.58
C ILE A 61 -10.05 14.28 -7.68
N LYS A 62 -9.74 15.52 -8.10
CA LYS A 62 -10.09 16.74 -7.34
C LYS A 62 -11.59 16.91 -7.12
N TRP A 63 -12.41 16.41 -8.04
CA TRP A 63 -13.87 16.55 -7.99
C TRP A 63 -14.54 15.32 -7.40
N LEU A 64 -13.94 14.14 -7.58
CA LEU A 64 -14.48 12.88 -7.13
C LEU A 64 -14.18 12.60 -5.64
N ARG A 65 -13.08 13.13 -5.11
CA ARG A 65 -12.70 12.93 -3.71
C ARG A 65 -13.35 13.97 -2.82
N ARG A 66 -13.86 13.49 -1.69
CA ARG A 66 -14.40 14.31 -0.61
C ARG A 66 -13.53 14.12 0.63
N ASP A 67 -13.52 15.13 1.49
CA ASP A 67 -12.78 15.11 2.76
C ASP A 67 -13.05 13.84 3.60
N ARG A 68 -14.33 13.46 3.71
CA ARG A 68 -14.74 12.21 4.39
C ARG A 68 -14.11 10.93 3.83
N ASP A 69 -13.77 10.91 2.54
CA ASP A 69 -13.21 9.71 1.90
C ASP A 69 -11.78 9.45 2.40
N ILE A 70 -11.05 10.48 2.89
CA ILE A 70 -9.69 10.34 3.40
C ILE A 70 -9.67 9.49 4.68
N ALA A 71 -10.56 9.80 5.62
CA ALA A 71 -10.68 9.04 6.87
C ALA A 71 -11.12 7.59 6.61
N GLU A 72 -12.06 7.37 5.67
CA GLU A 72 -12.50 6.03 5.28
C GLU A 72 -11.37 5.21 4.64
N LEU A 73 -10.56 5.84 3.78
CA LEU A 73 -9.40 5.20 3.14
C LEU A 73 -8.30 4.90 4.14
N ALA A 74 -7.98 5.82 5.04
CA ALA A 74 -7.02 5.59 6.12
C ALA A 74 -7.48 4.43 7.03
N LYS A 75 -8.78 4.34 7.34
CA LYS A 75 -9.31 3.18 8.07
C LYS A 75 -9.12 1.87 7.29
N LEU A 76 -9.47 1.86 6.00
CA LEU A 76 -9.29 0.68 5.15
C LEU A 76 -7.83 0.23 5.05
N GLN A 77 -6.91 1.18 4.88
CA GLN A 77 -5.47 0.93 4.87
C GLN A 77 -5.00 0.31 6.19
N SER A 78 -5.47 0.82 7.33
CA SER A 78 -5.18 0.25 8.65
C SER A 78 -5.69 -1.19 8.75
N GLU A 79 -6.93 -1.45 8.33
CA GLU A 79 -7.52 -2.81 8.34
C GLU A 79 -6.70 -3.79 7.49
N ILE A 80 -6.24 -3.36 6.31
CA ILE A 80 -5.43 -4.22 5.42
C ILE A 80 -4.04 -4.47 6.02
N LEU A 81 -3.39 -3.45 6.59
CA LEU A 81 -2.09 -3.59 7.26
C LEU A 81 -2.17 -4.61 8.39
N ASP A 82 -3.20 -4.49 9.25
CA ASP A 82 -3.41 -5.38 10.39
C ASP A 82 -3.72 -6.81 9.92
N ALA A 83 -4.52 -6.96 8.86
CA ALA A 83 -4.89 -8.26 8.32
C ALA A 83 -3.72 -8.98 7.62
N ILE A 84 -2.85 -8.25 6.92
CA ILE A 84 -1.77 -8.85 6.14
C ILE A 84 -0.51 -9.13 6.96
N TRP A 85 -0.27 -8.40 8.06
CA TRP A 85 0.93 -8.54 8.88
C TRP A 85 1.18 -9.96 9.45
N PRO A 86 0.15 -10.72 9.89
CA PRO A 86 0.32 -12.13 10.31
C PRO A 86 0.85 -13.04 9.19
N HIS A 87 0.59 -12.69 7.93
CA HIS A 87 1.05 -13.42 6.75
C HIS A 87 2.48 -13.06 6.34
N LEU A 88 3.16 -12.17 7.07
CA LEU A 88 4.59 -11.96 6.92
C LEU A 88 5.36 -12.92 7.84
N LYS A 89 6.37 -13.59 7.30
CA LYS A 89 7.32 -14.40 8.10
C LYS A 89 8.12 -13.50 9.05
N SER A 90 8.55 -14.03 10.20
CA SER A 90 9.60 -13.36 11.01
C SER A 90 10.87 -13.21 10.17
N GLY A 91 11.54 -12.07 10.29
CA GLY A 91 12.61 -11.61 9.40
C GLY A 91 12.13 -11.14 8.01
N GLY A 92 10.84 -11.25 7.71
CA GLY A 92 10.25 -10.83 6.43
C GLY A 92 10.20 -9.32 6.27
N THR A 93 10.09 -8.86 5.01
CA THR A 93 9.99 -7.42 4.69
C THR A 93 8.61 -7.05 4.13
N LEU A 94 7.97 -6.03 4.69
CA LEU A 94 6.81 -5.39 4.08
C LEU A 94 7.18 -3.99 3.59
N VAL A 95 6.76 -3.64 2.38
CA VAL A 95 6.79 -2.26 1.90
C VAL A 95 5.35 -1.80 1.77
N TYR A 96 4.98 -0.79 2.56
CA TYR A 96 3.74 -0.05 2.41
C TYR A 96 3.97 1.10 1.46
N ALA A 97 3.08 1.27 0.48
CA ALA A 97 3.16 2.33 -0.51
C ALA A 97 1.78 2.91 -0.83
N THR A 98 1.74 4.21 -1.12
CA THR A 98 0.55 4.91 -1.62
C THR A 98 0.96 5.92 -2.69
N CYS A 99 0.03 6.29 -3.55
CA CYS A 99 0.13 7.47 -4.40
C CYS A 99 -0.60 8.68 -3.80
N SER A 100 -0.58 8.81 -2.48
CA SER A 100 -1.11 9.95 -1.72
C SER A 100 0.02 10.88 -1.28
N VAL A 101 -0.31 12.16 -1.08
CA VAL A 101 0.54 13.16 -0.42
C VAL A 101 0.02 13.57 0.96
N LEU A 102 -1.03 12.89 1.44
CA LEU A 102 -1.69 13.21 2.70
C LEU A 102 -1.08 12.42 3.87
N PRO A 103 -0.69 13.08 4.98
CA PRO A 103 -0.07 12.41 6.14
C PRO A 103 -0.93 11.29 6.75
N GLU A 104 -2.25 11.45 6.76
CA GLU A 104 -3.23 10.52 7.33
C GLU A 104 -3.15 9.12 6.69
N GLU A 105 -2.82 9.07 5.40
CA GLU A 105 -2.67 7.84 4.64
C GLU A 105 -1.23 7.32 4.63
N ASN A 106 -0.28 8.13 5.12
CA ASN A 106 1.15 7.95 4.92
C ASN A 106 1.90 7.81 6.25
N SER A 107 2.58 8.87 6.70
CA SER A 107 3.42 8.81 7.90
C SER A 107 2.61 8.58 9.18
N GLN A 108 1.42 9.19 9.30
CA GLN A 108 0.56 8.96 10.48
C GLN A 108 0.05 7.51 10.50
N GLN A 109 -0.27 6.95 9.33
CA GLN A 109 -0.69 5.56 9.20
C GLN A 109 0.39 4.59 9.72
N ILE A 110 1.63 4.78 9.27
CA ILE A 110 2.75 3.92 9.68
C ILE A 110 3.10 4.13 11.15
N GLN A 111 3.02 5.36 11.64
CA GLN A 111 3.24 5.65 13.06
C GLN A 111 2.23 4.90 13.93
N ALA A 112 0.94 4.99 13.60
CA ALA A 112 -0.11 4.27 14.32
C ALA A 112 0.07 2.75 14.23
N PHE A 113 0.52 2.22 13.07
CA PHE A 113 0.77 0.80 12.90
C PHE A 113 1.92 0.31 13.79
N LEU A 114 3.03 1.04 13.83
CA LEU A 114 4.20 0.71 14.66
C LEU A 114 3.85 0.76 16.16
N GLN A 115 3.00 1.70 16.58
CA GLN A 115 2.57 1.80 17.98
C GLN A 115 1.77 0.59 18.46
N ARG A 116 0.92 0.01 17.59
CA ARG A 116 0.07 -1.14 17.93
C ARG A 116 0.64 -2.50 17.55
N THR A 117 1.79 -2.54 16.87
CA THR A 117 2.39 -3.77 16.32
C THR A 117 3.84 -3.92 16.82
N PRO A 118 4.06 -4.50 18.01
CA PRO A 118 5.37 -4.49 18.68
C PRO A 118 6.50 -5.22 17.94
N ASP A 119 6.16 -6.20 17.10
CA ASP A 119 7.11 -6.96 16.29
C ASP A 119 7.41 -6.29 14.93
N ALA A 120 6.83 -5.13 14.63
CA ALA A 120 7.14 -4.34 13.45
C ALA A 120 8.27 -3.35 13.72
N THR A 121 9.14 -3.14 12.73
CA THR A 121 10.23 -2.15 12.83
C THR A 121 10.46 -1.47 11.50
N LEU A 122 10.52 -0.14 11.52
CA LEU A 122 10.85 0.70 10.37
C LEU A 122 12.34 0.63 10.02
N ILE A 123 12.68 0.46 8.74
CA ILE A 123 14.06 0.32 8.28
C ILE A 123 14.33 1.20 7.06
N GLY A 124 15.28 2.14 7.22
CA GLY A 124 15.87 2.91 6.11
C GLY A 124 14.91 3.84 5.35
N THR A 125 13.72 4.10 5.89
CA THR A 125 12.70 4.96 5.26
C THR A 125 12.12 5.90 6.31
N GLY A 126 12.69 7.09 6.43
CA GLY A 126 12.33 8.07 7.47
C GLY A 126 12.86 7.69 8.86
N THR A 127 12.17 8.17 9.89
CA THR A 127 12.51 7.94 11.31
C THR A 127 11.29 7.43 12.08
N PRO A 128 11.44 6.87 13.30
CA PRO A 128 10.29 6.51 14.11
C PRO A 128 9.33 7.67 14.41
N ALA A 129 9.83 8.91 14.47
CA ALA A 129 9.01 10.10 14.69
C ALA A 129 8.29 10.59 13.41
N GLN A 130 8.88 10.32 12.24
CA GLN A 130 8.34 10.66 10.93
C GLN A 130 8.59 9.49 9.97
N PRO A 131 7.77 8.44 10.03
CA PRO A 131 8.06 7.21 9.31
C PRO A 131 7.74 7.32 7.82
N GLY A 132 8.56 6.64 7.03
CA GLY A 132 8.46 6.60 5.57
C GLY A 132 9.15 7.77 4.85
N VAL A 133 9.04 7.77 3.53
CA VAL A 133 9.57 8.81 2.65
C VAL A 133 8.42 9.31 1.76
N GLN A 134 8.26 10.63 1.71
CA GLN A 134 7.25 11.29 0.87
C GLN A 134 7.93 11.93 -0.34
N ASN A 135 7.49 11.52 -1.52
CA ASN A 135 7.78 12.19 -2.78
C ASN A 135 6.64 13.16 -3.09
N LEU A 136 7.01 14.33 -3.63
CA LEU A 136 6.07 15.32 -4.15
C LEU A 136 6.23 15.40 -5.68
N PRO A 137 5.14 15.72 -6.40
CA PRO A 137 5.23 15.84 -7.84
C PRO A 137 6.04 17.07 -8.24
N GLY A 138 6.79 16.96 -9.33
CA GLY A 138 7.58 18.04 -9.95
C GLY A 138 7.68 17.84 -11.46
N ALA A 139 8.11 18.86 -12.20
CA ALA A 139 8.15 18.80 -13.68
C ALA A 139 9.11 17.71 -14.19
N GLU A 140 10.26 17.55 -13.53
CA GLU A 140 11.27 16.52 -13.82
C GLU A 140 11.17 15.31 -12.86
N GLU A 141 10.17 15.32 -11.97
CA GLU A 141 9.99 14.32 -10.92
C GLU A 141 8.84 13.35 -11.21
N GLY A 142 8.83 12.26 -10.44
CA GLY A 142 7.73 11.32 -10.35
C GLY A 142 6.42 11.93 -9.84
N ASP A 143 5.40 11.10 -9.69
CA ASP A 143 4.15 11.52 -9.05
C ASP A 143 4.36 11.72 -7.54
N GLY A 144 3.39 12.36 -6.89
CA GLY A 144 3.33 12.32 -5.43
C GLY A 144 3.16 10.87 -4.98
N PHE A 145 4.04 10.41 -4.10
CA PHE A 145 4.12 9.01 -3.72
C PHE A 145 4.71 8.86 -2.33
N PHE A 146 4.35 7.79 -1.62
CA PHE A 146 4.88 7.49 -0.30
C PHE A 146 5.32 6.04 -0.22
N TYR A 147 6.38 5.78 0.54
CA TYR A 147 6.80 4.43 0.87
C TYR A 147 7.41 4.32 2.26
N ALA A 148 7.09 3.22 2.94
CA ALA A 148 7.67 2.83 4.23
C ALA A 148 8.04 1.34 4.21
N LYS A 149 9.28 1.05 4.58
CA LYS A 149 9.81 -0.32 4.66
C LYS A 149 9.83 -0.77 6.11
N LEU A 150 9.15 -1.89 6.35
CA LEU A 150 8.97 -2.53 7.64
C LEU A 150 9.62 -3.92 7.61
N ILE A 151 10.22 -4.33 8.72
CA ILE A 151 10.70 -5.69 8.96
C ILE A 151 9.96 -6.26 10.17
N LYS A 152 9.57 -7.52 10.08
CA LYS A 152 9.01 -8.28 11.21
C LYS A 152 10.13 -8.93 12.00
N LYS A 153 10.16 -8.74 13.31
CA LYS A 153 11.11 -9.37 14.20
C LYS A 153 10.86 -10.88 14.35
#